data_AF-A0A840S7R9-F1
#
_entry.id   AF-A0A840S7R9-F1
#
_cell.length_a   1.000
_cell.length_b   1.000
_cell.length_c   1.000
_cell.angle_alpha   90.00
_cell.angle_beta   90.00
_cell.angle_gamma   90.00
#
_symmetry.space_group_name_H-M   'P 1'
#
loop_
_entity.id
_entity.type
_entity.pdbx_description
1 polymer ?
#
loop_
_entity_poly.entity_id
_entity_poly.type
_entity_poly.pdbx_seq_one_letter_code
_entity_poly.pdbx_strand_id
1 'polypeptide(L)'
;MIAVIFEVELAPDTQADYLAQAAALRESLSRMPGFLSIERFESLSQPGKLLSLSFWTDESSVRAWREQGEHRAAQAAGRAGLFTDYRLRVAQVLRDYGLNERDQAPCNLQPLATLIADPSRAAMLSHLLSGELASASELARAAGVGAATASAHLRKLLDAGWLVCEPRGRHRYYRLADADVAQALQALQLVADRQRGTSPWLRQSELRYARRCYGHLAGRLGVCLAQHCLADGWLVPDEASNYRLADAGLTAMAALGMDPEPWRRRTAAVAHACLDWSERRDHLAGPWPRALLAHALEQQWLQTRSGERALALTPLGAARLSAVLGPLPAREGLQSPLRPRQDFSG
;
A
#
# COMPACT_ATOMS: atom_id res chain seq x y z
N MET A 1 -8.57 -20.42 -3.15
CA MET A 1 -9.56 -21.14 -3.95
C MET A 1 -9.02 -21.33 -5.37
N ILE A 2 -9.14 -22.55 -5.90
CA ILE A 2 -8.78 -22.95 -7.26
C ILE A 2 -10.04 -23.38 -8.00
N ALA A 3 -10.20 -22.92 -9.24
CA ALA A 3 -11.21 -23.38 -10.18
C ALA A 3 -10.56 -24.34 -11.19
N VAL A 4 -11.17 -25.51 -11.37
CA VAL A 4 -10.80 -26.47 -12.42
C VAL A 4 -11.92 -26.48 -13.45
N ILE A 5 -11.56 -26.11 -14.67
CA ILE A 5 -12.44 -25.94 -15.82
C ILE A 5 -12.10 -27.05 -16.80
N PHE A 6 -12.97 -28.03 -16.93
CA PHE A 6 -12.82 -29.16 -17.83
C PHE A 6 -13.85 -29.08 -18.95
N GLU A 7 -13.41 -28.67 -20.13
CA GLU A 7 -14.20 -28.69 -21.36
C GLU A 7 -13.98 -30.03 -22.05
N VAL A 8 -15.05 -30.68 -22.49
CA VAL A 8 -14.99 -31.97 -23.19
C VAL A 8 -15.97 -32.00 -24.34
N GLU A 9 -15.51 -32.52 -25.48
CA GLU A 9 -16.32 -32.83 -26.66
C GLU A 9 -16.48 -34.34 -26.71
N LEU A 10 -17.71 -34.81 -26.57
CA LEU A 10 -17.98 -36.25 -26.53
C LEU A 10 -18.01 -36.84 -27.94
N ALA A 11 -17.61 -38.10 -28.05
CA ALA A 11 -17.87 -38.87 -29.26
C ALA A 11 -19.39 -39.10 -29.44
N PRO A 12 -19.87 -39.36 -30.67
CA PRO A 12 -21.28 -39.70 -30.90
C PRO A 12 -21.72 -40.87 -30.02
N ASP A 13 -22.93 -40.78 -29.45
CA ASP A 13 -23.58 -41.82 -28.64
C ASP A 13 -22.87 -42.20 -27.31
N THR A 14 -21.81 -41.50 -26.89
CA THR A 14 -21.07 -41.82 -25.64
C THR A 14 -21.50 -41.00 -24.41
N GLN A 15 -22.46 -40.07 -24.57
CA GLN A 15 -22.86 -39.15 -23.50
C GLN A 15 -23.44 -39.86 -22.27
N ALA A 16 -24.24 -40.91 -22.47
CA ALA A 16 -24.80 -41.68 -21.36
C ALA A 16 -23.70 -42.35 -20.52
N ASP A 17 -22.72 -42.96 -21.19
CA ASP A 17 -21.59 -43.64 -20.54
C ASP A 17 -20.70 -42.64 -19.77
N TYR A 18 -20.42 -41.49 -20.37
CA TYR A 18 -19.69 -40.42 -19.70
C TYR A 18 -20.42 -39.92 -18.44
N LEU A 19 -21.73 -39.66 -18.53
CA LEU A 19 -22.51 -39.20 -17.39
C LEU A 19 -22.60 -40.26 -16.28
N ALA A 20 -22.69 -41.54 -16.64
CA ALA A 20 -22.66 -42.65 -15.69
C ALA A 20 -21.32 -42.74 -14.94
N GLN A 21 -20.19 -42.63 -15.66
CA GLN A 21 -18.86 -42.59 -15.02
C GLN A 21 -18.70 -41.37 -14.11
N ALA A 22 -19.16 -40.20 -14.55
CA ALA A 22 -19.10 -38.99 -13.75
C ALA A 22 -20.00 -39.05 -12.50
N ALA A 23 -21.13 -39.75 -12.57
CA ALA A 23 -21.99 -40.01 -11.42
C ALA A 23 -21.33 -40.95 -10.41
N ALA A 24 -20.66 -42.02 -10.88
CA ALA A 24 -19.95 -42.96 -10.02
C ALA A 24 -18.83 -42.29 -9.20
N LEU A 25 -18.14 -41.30 -9.76
CA LEU A 25 -17.10 -40.56 -9.06
C LEU A 25 -17.62 -39.51 -8.05
N ARG A 26 -18.92 -39.18 -8.09
CA ARG A 26 -19.46 -38.04 -7.33
C ARG A 26 -19.33 -38.23 -5.82
N GLU A 27 -19.52 -39.45 -5.33
CA GLU A 27 -19.40 -39.77 -3.90
C GLU A 27 -17.94 -39.69 -3.41
N SER A 28 -17.01 -40.28 -4.16
CA SER A 28 -15.57 -40.18 -3.84
C SER A 28 -15.08 -38.74 -3.91
N LEU A 29 -15.53 -37.97 -4.90
CA LEU A 29 -15.20 -36.55 -5.07
C LEU A 29 -15.74 -35.69 -3.91
N SER A 30 -16.98 -35.91 -3.46
CA SER A 30 -17.56 -35.10 -2.38
C SER A 30 -16.90 -35.32 -1.02
N ARG A 31 -16.20 -36.46 -0.84
CA ARG A 31 -15.43 -36.78 0.36
C ARG A 31 -13.98 -36.27 0.32
N MET A 32 -13.52 -35.72 -0.81
CA MET A 32 -12.17 -35.21 -0.92
C MET A 32 -11.95 -34.00 0.00
N PRO A 33 -10.91 -34.00 0.84
CA PRO A 33 -10.49 -32.80 1.54
C PRO A 33 -10.23 -31.67 0.54
N GLY A 34 -10.75 -30.49 0.84
CA GLY A 34 -10.58 -29.29 0.02
C GLY A 34 -11.46 -29.22 -1.24
N PHE A 35 -12.32 -30.21 -1.49
CA PHE A 35 -13.37 -30.08 -2.52
C PHE A 35 -14.49 -29.15 -2.03
N LEU A 36 -14.93 -28.21 -2.88
CA LEU A 36 -15.99 -27.26 -2.54
C LEU A 36 -17.27 -27.55 -3.33
N SER A 37 -17.18 -27.63 -4.65
CA SER A 37 -18.34 -27.87 -5.50
C SER A 37 -17.93 -28.37 -6.90
N ILE A 38 -18.87 -29.02 -7.59
CA ILE A 38 -18.77 -29.34 -9.01
C ILE A 38 -20.13 -29.19 -9.67
N GLU A 39 -20.13 -28.49 -10.80
CA GLU A 39 -21.29 -28.31 -11.66
C GLU A 39 -20.93 -28.67 -13.09
N ARG A 40 -21.95 -29.05 -13.86
CA ARG A 40 -21.79 -29.47 -15.24
C ARG A 40 -22.81 -28.76 -16.13
N PHE A 41 -22.33 -28.22 -17.23
CA PHE A 41 -23.11 -27.45 -18.18
C PHE A 41 -22.91 -28.05 -19.58
N GLU A 42 -23.91 -27.91 -20.44
CA GLU A 42 -23.80 -28.18 -21.87
C GLU A 42 -23.80 -26.85 -22.63
N SER A 43 -22.98 -26.78 -23.68
CA SER A 43 -22.94 -25.60 -24.55
C SER A 43 -24.21 -25.50 -25.38
N LEU A 44 -24.89 -24.35 -25.30
CA LEU A 44 -26.06 -24.07 -26.14
C LEU A 44 -25.70 -23.84 -27.62
N SER A 45 -24.46 -23.45 -27.91
CA SER A 45 -23.99 -23.17 -29.29
C SER A 45 -23.25 -24.33 -29.94
N GLN A 46 -22.81 -25.32 -29.15
CA GLN A 46 -22.10 -26.51 -29.61
C GLN A 46 -22.66 -27.74 -28.88
N PRO A 47 -23.81 -28.29 -29.30
CA PRO A 47 -24.41 -29.47 -28.69
C PRO A 47 -23.41 -30.63 -28.57
N GLY A 48 -23.43 -31.35 -27.45
CA GLY A 48 -22.46 -32.42 -27.15
C GLY A 48 -21.13 -31.93 -26.55
N LYS A 49 -20.90 -30.61 -26.46
CA LYS A 49 -19.78 -30.03 -25.70
C LYS A 49 -20.19 -29.73 -24.28
N LEU A 50 -19.51 -30.36 -23.33
CA LEU A 50 -19.79 -30.22 -21.90
C LEU A 50 -18.68 -29.43 -21.20
N LEU A 51 -19.06 -28.69 -20.17
CA LEU A 51 -18.16 -28.01 -19.24
C LEU A 51 -18.40 -28.58 -17.84
N SER A 52 -17.37 -29.15 -17.22
CA SER A 52 -17.35 -29.42 -15.78
C SER A 52 -16.56 -28.33 -15.08
N LEU A 53 -17.21 -27.59 -14.20
CA LEU A 53 -16.61 -26.54 -13.38
C LEU A 53 -16.56 -27.02 -11.94
N SER A 54 -15.37 -27.14 -11.36
CA SER A 54 -15.21 -27.49 -9.94
C SER A 54 -14.36 -26.48 -9.19
N PHE A 55 -14.69 -26.28 -7.92
CA PHE A 55 -13.97 -25.39 -7.02
C PHE A 55 -13.33 -26.17 -5.88
N TRP A 56 -12.14 -25.74 -5.52
CA TRP A 56 -11.28 -26.36 -4.52
C TRP A 56 -10.67 -25.30 -3.63
N THR A 57 -10.34 -25.64 -2.38
CA THR A 57 -9.68 -24.73 -1.44
C THR A 57 -8.31 -24.28 -1.96
N ASP A 58 -7.53 -25.22 -2.50
CA ASP A 58 -6.13 -25.06 -2.88
C ASP A 58 -5.70 -26.08 -3.95
N GLU A 59 -4.49 -25.89 -4.50
CA GLU A 59 -3.94 -26.74 -5.58
C GLU A 59 -3.52 -28.14 -5.08
N SER A 60 -3.15 -28.28 -3.82
CA SER A 60 -2.75 -29.59 -3.26
C SER A 60 -3.94 -30.55 -3.21
N SER A 61 -5.13 -30.03 -2.90
CA SER A 61 -6.39 -30.77 -2.92
C SER A 61 -6.74 -31.25 -4.35
N VAL A 62 -6.53 -30.40 -5.36
CA VAL A 62 -6.69 -30.76 -6.77
C VAL A 62 -5.72 -31.87 -7.18
N ARG A 63 -4.44 -31.78 -6.74
CA ARG A 63 -3.42 -32.79 -7.02
C ARG A 63 -3.78 -34.13 -6.39
N ALA A 64 -4.21 -34.13 -5.13
CA ALA A 64 -4.66 -35.35 -4.43
C ALA A 64 -5.82 -36.02 -5.17
N TRP A 65 -6.79 -35.23 -5.66
CA TRP A 65 -7.87 -35.77 -6.48
C TRP A 65 -7.37 -36.36 -7.81
N ARG A 66 -6.40 -35.73 -8.47
CA ARG A 66 -5.80 -36.26 -9.70
C ARG A 66 -5.11 -37.62 -9.49
N GLU A 67 -4.60 -37.90 -8.29
CA GLU A 67 -3.87 -39.12 -7.97
C GLU A 67 -4.77 -40.29 -7.52
N GLN A 68 -6.03 -40.01 -7.20
CA GLN A 68 -7.04 -41.03 -6.87
C GLN A 68 -7.17 -42.08 -7.99
N GLY A 69 -7.18 -43.35 -7.60
CA GLY A 69 -7.21 -44.49 -8.53
C GLY A 69 -8.45 -44.48 -9.42
N GLU A 70 -9.63 -44.26 -8.83
CA GLU A 70 -10.91 -44.20 -9.53
C GLU A 70 -10.95 -43.05 -10.56
N HIS A 71 -10.46 -41.87 -10.19
CA HIS A 71 -10.38 -40.73 -11.09
C HIS A 71 -9.39 -40.96 -12.23
N ARG A 72 -8.23 -41.58 -11.98
CA ARG A 72 -7.28 -41.96 -13.04
C ARG A 72 -7.86 -42.99 -14.00
N ALA A 73 -8.61 -43.96 -13.49
CA ALA A 73 -9.29 -44.96 -14.31
C ALA A 73 -10.35 -44.31 -15.22
N ALA A 74 -11.18 -43.41 -14.69
CA ALA A 74 -12.16 -42.67 -15.48
C ALA A 74 -11.50 -41.76 -16.54
N GLN A 75 -10.39 -41.10 -16.20
CA GLN A 75 -9.62 -40.32 -17.18
C GLN A 75 -9.05 -41.20 -18.30
N ALA A 76 -8.59 -42.41 -17.99
CA ALA A 76 -8.10 -43.36 -18.98
C ALA A 76 -9.23 -43.84 -19.89
N ALA A 77 -10.38 -44.22 -19.33
CA ALA A 77 -11.57 -44.59 -20.09
C ALA A 77 -12.07 -43.45 -20.99
N GLY A 78 -12.07 -42.22 -20.45
CA GLY A 78 -12.36 -41.00 -21.19
C GLY A 78 -11.52 -40.85 -22.47
N ARG A 79 -10.20 -40.95 -22.32
CA ARG A 79 -9.23 -40.87 -23.43
C ARG A 79 -9.25 -42.07 -24.38
N ALA A 80 -9.79 -43.21 -23.96
CA ALA A 80 -9.81 -44.43 -24.74
C ALA A 80 -10.95 -44.49 -25.77
N GLY A 81 -11.79 -43.45 -25.87
CA GLY A 81 -12.81 -43.36 -26.92
C GLY A 81 -14.09 -42.62 -26.54
N LEU A 82 -14.25 -42.14 -25.30
CA LEU A 82 -15.43 -41.37 -24.92
C LEU A 82 -15.35 -39.92 -25.41
N PHE A 83 -14.14 -39.37 -25.57
CA PHE A 83 -13.90 -37.98 -25.95
C PHE A 83 -13.37 -37.88 -27.38
N THR A 84 -13.91 -36.95 -28.16
CA THR A 84 -13.34 -36.50 -29.43
C THR A 84 -12.22 -35.49 -29.18
N ASP A 85 -12.40 -34.60 -28.19
CA ASP A 85 -11.38 -33.67 -27.71
C ASP A 85 -11.68 -33.27 -26.25
N TYR A 86 -10.68 -32.73 -25.53
CA TYR A 86 -10.89 -32.11 -24.22
C TYR A 86 -9.84 -31.05 -23.90
N ARG A 87 -10.20 -30.10 -23.05
CA ARG A 87 -9.30 -29.07 -22.51
C ARG A 87 -9.50 -28.89 -21.02
N LEU A 88 -8.39 -28.95 -20.28
CA LEU A 88 -8.37 -28.68 -18.84
C LEU A 88 -7.65 -27.35 -18.58
N ARG A 89 -8.30 -26.45 -17.82
CA ARG A 89 -7.65 -25.24 -17.27
C ARG A 89 -7.78 -25.24 -15.75
N VAL A 90 -6.71 -24.88 -15.08
CA VAL A 90 -6.66 -24.69 -13.63
C VAL A 90 -6.36 -23.22 -13.38
N ALA A 91 -7.25 -22.54 -12.67
CA ALA A 91 -7.16 -21.10 -12.44
C ALA A 91 -7.31 -20.78 -10.96
N GLN A 92 -6.58 -19.77 -10.48
CA GLN A 92 -6.78 -19.23 -9.14
C GLN A 92 -7.94 -18.24 -9.15
N VAL A 93 -8.87 -18.37 -8.21
CA VAL A 93 -9.94 -17.40 -8.03
C VAL A 93 -9.37 -16.22 -7.25
N LEU A 94 -9.28 -15.06 -7.91
CA LEU A 94 -8.76 -13.82 -7.29
C LEU A 94 -9.78 -13.14 -6.38
N ARG A 95 -11.07 -13.24 -6.74
CA ARG A 95 -12.21 -12.69 -6.00
C ARG A 95 -13.44 -13.56 -6.24
N ASP A 96 -14.19 -13.81 -5.17
CA ASP A 96 -15.47 -14.52 -5.18
C ASP A 96 -16.48 -13.73 -4.34
N TYR A 97 -17.54 -13.26 -4.96
CA TYR A 97 -18.58 -12.46 -4.31
C TYR A 97 -19.90 -12.56 -5.08
N GLY A 98 -20.99 -12.63 -4.32
CA GLY A 98 -22.35 -12.73 -4.83
C GLY A 98 -23.13 -11.42 -4.69
N LEU A 99 -24.44 -11.50 -4.92
CA LEU A 99 -25.36 -10.38 -4.69
C LEU A 99 -25.32 -9.89 -3.24
N ASN A 100 -25.20 -10.82 -2.29
CA ASN A 100 -25.26 -10.56 -0.85
C ASN A 100 -23.89 -10.68 -0.17
N GLU A 101 -23.03 -11.60 -0.63
CA GLU A 101 -21.68 -11.82 -0.09
C GLU A 101 -20.69 -10.89 -0.81
N ARG A 102 -20.46 -9.70 -0.27
CA ARG A 102 -19.73 -8.63 -0.97
C ARG A 102 -18.33 -8.32 -0.44
N ASP A 103 -17.80 -9.11 0.49
CA ASP A 103 -16.52 -8.83 1.15
C ASP A 103 -15.34 -8.74 0.18
N GLN A 104 -15.39 -9.53 -0.91
CA GLN A 104 -14.37 -9.50 -1.96
C GLN A 104 -14.74 -8.58 -3.14
N ALA A 105 -15.92 -7.92 -3.09
CA ALA A 105 -16.33 -7.01 -4.14
C ALA A 105 -15.42 -5.77 -4.16
N PRO A 106 -15.07 -5.23 -5.33
CA PRO A 106 -14.32 -3.99 -5.41
C PRO A 106 -15.03 -2.88 -4.62
N CYS A 107 -14.30 -2.18 -3.75
CA CYS A 107 -14.86 -1.06 -3.00
C CYS A 107 -15.30 0.06 -3.96
N ASN A 108 -16.44 0.70 -3.66
CA ASN A 108 -16.88 1.87 -4.41
C ASN A 108 -16.12 3.10 -3.93
N LEU A 109 -15.14 3.56 -4.71
CA LEU A 109 -14.35 4.75 -4.39
C LEU A 109 -15.08 6.07 -4.66
N GLN A 110 -16.23 6.06 -5.36
CA GLN A 110 -16.91 7.29 -5.80
C GLN A 110 -17.28 8.25 -4.65
N PRO A 111 -17.84 7.80 -3.50
CA PRO A 111 -18.17 8.71 -2.40
C PRO A 111 -16.93 9.40 -1.83
N LEU A 112 -15.83 8.65 -1.69
CA LEU A 112 -14.54 9.17 -1.22
C LEU A 112 -13.96 10.18 -2.21
N ALA A 113 -13.97 9.85 -3.51
CA ALA A 113 -13.49 10.75 -4.57
C ALA A 113 -14.30 12.05 -4.62
N THR A 114 -15.63 11.96 -4.49
CA THR A 114 -16.53 13.12 -4.46
C THR A 114 -16.27 14.00 -3.24
N LEU A 115 -15.97 13.38 -2.10
CA LEU A 115 -15.60 14.10 -0.90
C LEU A 115 -14.32 14.91 -1.12
N ILE A 116 -13.27 14.38 -1.74
CA ILE A 116 -12.01 15.13 -1.88
C ILE A 116 -11.92 16.03 -3.11
N ALA A 117 -12.80 15.87 -4.11
CA ALA A 117 -12.77 16.63 -5.36
C ALA A 117 -13.07 18.14 -5.21
N ASP A 118 -13.39 18.61 -4.01
CA ASP A 118 -13.62 20.02 -3.71
C ASP A 118 -12.31 20.73 -3.36
N PRO A 119 -12.02 21.89 -3.98
CA PRO A 119 -10.74 22.57 -3.82
C PRO A 119 -10.48 23.03 -2.39
N SER A 120 -11.52 23.47 -1.66
CA SER A 120 -11.38 23.91 -0.27
C SER A 120 -11.03 22.74 0.63
N ARG A 121 -11.73 21.60 0.48
CA ARG A 121 -11.43 20.38 1.25
C ARG A 121 -10.04 19.83 0.92
N ALA A 122 -9.67 19.79 -0.36
CA ALA A 122 -8.34 19.37 -0.78
C ALA A 122 -7.22 20.26 -0.20
N ALA A 123 -7.43 21.57 -0.14
CA ALA A 123 -6.48 22.52 0.47
C ALA A 123 -6.36 22.31 1.99
N MET A 124 -7.48 22.15 2.70
CA MET A 124 -7.49 21.85 4.14
C MET A 124 -6.77 20.54 4.45
N LEU A 125 -7.07 19.47 3.70
CA LEU A 125 -6.43 18.16 3.87
C LEU A 125 -4.93 18.22 3.55
N SER A 126 -4.52 18.97 2.53
CA SER A 126 -3.11 19.19 2.21
C SER A 126 -2.37 19.97 3.31
N HIS A 127 -3.05 20.93 3.94
CA HIS A 127 -2.53 21.66 5.10
C HIS A 127 -2.33 20.73 6.31
N LEU A 128 -3.32 19.90 6.62
CA LEU A 128 -3.25 18.90 7.71
C LEU A 128 -2.31 17.72 7.41
N LEU A 129 -2.00 17.46 6.15
CA LEU A 129 -0.93 16.53 5.80
C LEU A 129 0.46 17.14 6.11
N SER A 130 0.53 18.47 6.11
CA SER A 130 1.76 19.24 6.33
C SER A 130 2.05 19.53 7.81
N GLY A 131 1.03 19.55 8.67
CA GLY A 131 1.14 19.77 10.11
C GLY A 131 0.17 18.89 10.90
N GLU A 132 0.49 18.58 12.17
CA GLU A 132 -0.27 17.57 12.93
C GLU A 132 -1.64 18.06 13.43
N LEU A 133 -1.79 19.36 13.72
CA LEU A 133 -3.01 19.98 14.26
C LEU A 133 -3.19 21.37 13.67
N ALA A 134 -4.42 21.75 13.29
CA ALA A 134 -4.76 23.11 12.87
C ALA A 134 -6.14 23.53 13.36
N SER A 135 -6.31 24.82 13.66
CA SER A 135 -7.60 25.41 14.00
C SER A 135 -8.49 25.61 12.77
N ALA A 136 -9.80 25.78 12.97
CA ALA A 136 -10.73 26.08 11.88
C ALA A 136 -10.34 27.35 11.11
N SER A 137 -9.81 28.37 11.79
CA SER A 137 -9.38 29.63 11.17
C SER A 137 -8.14 29.45 10.29
N GLU A 138 -7.18 28.62 10.71
CA GLU A 138 -6.01 28.30 9.90
C GLU A 138 -6.39 27.52 8.64
N LEU A 139 -7.31 26.57 8.77
CA LEU A 139 -7.82 25.78 7.65
C LEU A 139 -8.66 26.61 6.68
N ALA A 140 -9.47 27.54 7.19
CA ALA A 140 -10.19 28.51 6.39
C ALA A 140 -9.23 29.36 5.54
N ARG A 141 -8.17 29.89 6.17
CA ARG A 141 -7.11 30.66 5.49
C ARG A 141 -6.38 29.82 4.45
N ALA A 142 -6.02 28.57 4.77
CA ALA A 142 -5.35 27.67 3.85
C ALA A 142 -6.19 27.34 2.61
N ALA A 143 -7.51 27.27 2.77
CA ALA A 143 -8.45 27.04 1.67
C ALA A 143 -8.93 28.32 0.96
N GLY A 144 -8.57 29.50 1.45
CA GLY A 144 -9.03 30.77 0.89
C GLY A 144 -10.54 31.01 1.03
N VAL A 145 -11.17 30.46 2.08
CA VAL A 145 -12.62 30.56 2.30
C VAL A 145 -12.98 31.21 3.64
N GLY A 146 -14.21 31.72 3.76
CA GLY A 146 -14.73 32.27 5.01
C GLY A 146 -15.03 31.19 6.08
N ALA A 147 -15.14 31.62 7.34
CA ALA A 147 -15.31 30.72 8.49
C ALA A 147 -16.57 29.82 8.42
N ALA A 148 -17.67 30.34 7.87
CA ALA A 148 -18.92 29.58 7.71
C ALA A 148 -18.74 28.44 6.68
N THR A 149 -18.14 28.74 5.52
CA THR A 149 -17.82 27.76 4.49
C THR A 149 -16.82 26.73 4.99
N ALA A 150 -15.79 27.15 5.72
CA ALA A 150 -14.83 26.25 6.34
C ALA A 150 -15.50 25.27 7.31
N SER A 151 -16.38 25.77 8.19
CA SER A 151 -17.11 24.93 9.14
C SER A 151 -17.98 23.87 8.45
N ALA A 152 -18.62 24.21 7.33
CA ALA A 152 -19.41 23.26 6.54
C ALA A 152 -18.53 22.18 5.89
N HIS A 153 -17.36 22.54 5.37
CA HIS A 153 -16.40 21.59 4.83
C HIS A 153 -15.82 20.65 5.89
N LEU A 154 -15.43 21.20 7.04
CA LEU A 154 -14.91 20.42 8.17
C LEU A 154 -15.95 19.44 8.71
N ARG A 155 -17.24 19.83 8.75
CA ARG A 155 -18.34 18.92 9.10
C ARG A 155 -18.37 17.71 8.16
N LYS A 156 -18.40 17.93 6.84
CA LYS A 156 -18.42 16.84 5.85
C LYS A 156 -17.22 15.89 6.00
N LEU A 157 -16.04 16.43 6.30
CA LEU A 157 -14.84 15.64 6.49
C LEU A 157 -14.84 14.86 7.81
N LEU A 158 -15.42 15.43 8.88
CA LEU A 158 -15.63 14.73 10.16
C LEU A 158 -16.65 13.60 10.01
N ASP A 159 -17.80 13.89 9.40
CA ASP A 159 -18.89 12.92 9.22
C ASP A 159 -18.45 11.72 8.36
N ALA A 160 -17.53 11.96 7.42
CA ALA A 160 -16.93 10.92 6.58
C ALA A 160 -15.70 10.24 7.21
N GLY A 161 -15.30 10.61 8.44
CA GLY A 161 -14.17 9.99 9.15
C GLY A 161 -12.78 10.36 8.62
N TRP A 162 -12.63 11.43 7.83
CA TRP A 162 -11.33 11.89 7.33
C TRP A 162 -10.56 12.73 8.36
N LEU A 163 -11.30 13.34 9.28
CA LEU A 163 -10.75 14.20 10.33
C LEU A 163 -11.18 13.72 11.71
N VAL A 164 -10.38 14.10 12.70
CA VAL A 164 -10.76 14.07 14.12
C VAL A 164 -10.64 15.49 14.66
N CYS A 165 -11.57 15.86 15.53
CA CYS A 165 -11.59 17.14 16.22
C CYS A 165 -11.23 16.92 17.70
N GLU A 166 -10.18 17.60 18.17
CA GLU A 166 -9.75 17.60 19.55
C GLU A 166 -10.05 18.96 20.20
N PRO A 167 -10.83 19.01 21.29
CA PRO A 167 -10.97 20.23 22.06
C PRO A 167 -9.67 20.48 22.84
N ARG A 168 -9.09 21.68 22.70
CA ARG A 168 -7.98 22.15 23.55
C ARG A 168 -8.32 23.53 24.09
N GLY A 169 -8.73 23.56 25.36
CA GLY A 169 -9.19 24.77 26.01
C GLY A 169 -10.40 25.38 25.29
N ARG A 170 -10.29 26.65 24.89
CA ARG A 170 -11.38 27.40 24.21
C ARG A 170 -11.44 27.16 22.70
N HIS A 171 -10.46 26.44 22.14
CA HIS A 171 -10.34 26.24 20.70
C HIS A 171 -10.48 24.76 20.33
N ARG A 172 -10.95 24.54 19.10
CA ARG A 172 -11.06 23.21 18.49
C ARG A 172 -9.97 23.07 17.45
N TYR A 173 -9.20 21.99 17.56
CA TYR A 173 -8.15 21.65 16.62
C TYR A 173 -8.54 20.41 15.82
N TYR A 174 -8.17 20.40 14.56
CA TYR A 174 -8.47 19.34 13.61
C TYR A 174 -7.17 18.67 13.20
N ARG A 175 -7.21 17.36 13.02
CA ARG A 175 -6.15 16.54 12.45
C ARG A 175 -6.74 15.51 11.52
N LEU A 176 -5.90 14.93 10.65
CA LEU A 176 -6.27 13.72 9.92
C LEU A 176 -6.65 12.61 10.90
N ALA A 177 -7.63 11.80 10.53
CA ALA A 177 -8.17 10.77 11.42
C ALA A 177 -7.11 9.75 11.85
N ASP A 178 -6.35 9.26 10.87
CA ASP A 178 -5.35 8.21 11.04
C ASP A 178 -4.26 8.25 9.95
N ALA A 179 -3.37 7.25 9.99
CA ALA A 179 -2.27 7.09 9.04
C ALA A 179 -2.75 6.67 7.64
N ASP A 180 -3.86 5.93 7.52
CA ASP A 180 -4.38 5.45 6.22
C ASP A 180 -4.89 6.62 5.39
N VAL A 181 -5.63 7.55 6.02
CA VAL A 181 -6.06 8.82 5.38
C VAL A 181 -4.83 9.62 4.92
N ALA A 182 -3.80 9.71 5.76
CA ALA A 182 -2.57 10.43 5.41
C ALA A 182 -1.86 9.78 4.22
N GLN A 183 -1.76 8.45 4.19
CA GLN A 183 -1.13 7.69 3.11
C GLN A 183 -1.90 7.81 1.80
N ALA A 184 -3.24 7.73 1.84
CA ALA A 184 -4.09 7.93 0.67
C ALA A 184 -3.90 9.32 0.05
N LEU A 185 -3.88 10.37 0.88
CA LEU A 185 -3.63 11.74 0.42
C LEU A 185 -2.24 11.90 -0.21
N GLN A 186 -1.22 11.25 0.33
CA GLN A 186 0.13 11.26 -0.25
C GLN A 186 0.17 10.56 -1.61
N ALA A 187 -0.50 9.41 -1.74
CA ALA A 187 -0.60 8.69 -3.01
C ALA A 187 -1.29 9.56 -4.08
N LEU A 188 -2.32 10.31 -3.71
CA LEU A 188 -3.01 11.23 -4.62
C LEU A 188 -2.14 12.44 -5.00
N GLN A 189 -1.36 13.00 -4.06
CA GLN A 189 -0.38 14.04 -4.37
C GLN A 189 0.65 13.56 -5.40
N LEU A 190 1.13 12.31 -5.27
CA LEU A 190 2.03 11.70 -6.25
C LEU A 190 1.41 11.63 -7.65
N VAL A 191 0.13 11.30 -7.77
CA VAL A 191 -0.58 11.29 -9.06
C VAL A 191 -0.72 12.72 -9.62
N ALA A 192 -1.12 13.67 -8.79
CA ALA A 192 -1.29 15.07 -9.18
C ALA A 192 0.04 15.71 -9.65
N ASP A 193 1.15 15.39 -9.00
CA ASP A 193 2.47 15.93 -9.34
C ASP A 193 2.99 15.37 -10.67
N ARG A 194 2.68 14.11 -11.01
CA ARG A 194 2.98 13.55 -12.34
C ARG A 194 2.29 14.33 -13.46
N GLN A 195 1.03 14.72 -13.24
CA GLN A 195 0.22 15.40 -14.26
C GLN A 195 0.67 16.85 -14.48
N ARG A 196 1.23 17.51 -13.46
CA ARG A 196 1.58 18.92 -13.53
C ARG A 196 2.78 19.24 -14.42
N GLY A 197 3.62 18.27 -14.80
CA GLY A 197 4.75 18.45 -15.73
C GLY A 197 5.70 19.62 -15.45
N THR A 198 5.66 20.24 -14.26
CA THR A 198 6.29 21.53 -13.96
C THR A 198 7.35 21.37 -12.87
N SER A 199 8.52 21.95 -13.12
CA SER A 199 9.70 21.94 -12.24
C SER A 199 9.88 23.32 -11.57
N PRO A 200 9.88 23.40 -10.23
CA PRO A 200 10.52 24.44 -9.45
C PRO A 200 11.76 23.87 -8.75
N TRP A 201 12.85 23.68 -9.52
CA TRP A 201 14.10 22.98 -9.13
C TRP A 201 14.62 23.33 -7.72
N LEU A 202 14.48 24.58 -7.24
CA LEU A 202 14.88 24.99 -5.88
C LEU A 202 13.89 24.67 -4.75
N ARG A 203 12.57 24.66 -5.02
CA ARG A 203 11.56 24.27 -4.01
C ARG A 203 11.40 22.76 -3.94
N GLN A 204 11.69 22.06 -5.04
CA GLN A 204 11.79 20.61 -5.06
C GLN A 204 13.08 20.12 -4.40
N SER A 205 14.25 20.73 -4.63
CA SER A 205 15.51 20.20 -4.07
C SER A 205 15.47 20.04 -2.55
N GLU A 206 14.98 21.04 -1.80
CA GLU A 206 14.89 20.97 -0.33
C GLU A 206 13.81 19.99 0.16
N LEU A 207 12.60 20.02 -0.42
CA LEU A 207 11.53 19.07 -0.07
C LEU A 207 11.87 17.62 -0.44
N ARG A 208 12.62 17.42 -1.52
CA ARG A 208 13.15 16.12 -1.94
C ARG A 208 14.33 15.72 -1.06
N TYR A 209 15.13 16.66 -0.57
CA TYR A 209 16.26 16.36 0.31
C TYR A 209 15.79 15.84 1.67
N ALA A 210 15.01 16.64 2.41
CA ALA A 210 14.50 16.26 3.72
C ALA A 210 13.16 16.97 3.99
N ARG A 211 12.16 16.22 4.45
CA ARG A 211 10.84 16.76 4.80
C ARG A 211 10.14 15.93 5.87
N ARG A 212 9.07 16.49 6.43
CA ARG A 212 8.10 15.78 7.26
C ARG A 212 7.08 15.07 6.38
N CYS A 213 7.01 13.75 6.50
CA CYS A 213 5.90 12.94 6.03
C CYS A 213 5.08 12.56 7.24
N TYR A 214 4.03 13.32 7.55
CA TYR A 214 3.13 13.06 8.69
C TYR A 214 3.83 12.55 9.99
N GLY A 215 4.71 13.39 10.54
CA GLY A 215 5.41 13.11 11.80
C GLY A 215 6.70 12.30 11.70
N HIS A 216 7.10 11.81 10.53
CA HIS A 216 8.38 11.11 10.34
C HIS A 216 9.22 11.72 9.20
N LEU A 217 10.52 11.40 9.18
CA LEU A 217 11.49 11.94 8.22
C LEU A 217 11.37 11.25 6.86
N ALA A 218 11.21 12.05 5.82
CA ALA A 218 11.13 11.61 4.43
C ALA A 218 12.04 12.47 3.52
N GLY A 219 11.97 12.22 2.22
CA GLY A 219 12.96 12.68 1.25
C GLY A 219 14.16 11.76 1.21
N ARG A 220 15.15 12.13 0.41
CA ARG A 220 16.42 11.41 0.26
C ARG A 220 17.08 11.10 1.58
N LEU A 221 17.05 12.02 2.53
CA LEU A 221 17.61 11.79 3.87
C LEU A 221 16.84 10.70 4.61
N GLY A 222 15.50 10.71 4.54
CA GLY A 222 14.65 9.68 5.16
C GLY A 222 14.81 8.30 4.50
N VAL A 223 14.92 8.26 3.17
CA VAL A 223 15.20 7.02 2.42
C VAL A 223 16.61 6.50 2.74
N CYS A 224 17.62 7.37 2.79
CA CYS A 224 18.99 6.99 3.15
C CYS A 224 19.04 6.40 4.57
N LEU A 225 18.36 7.03 5.53
CA LEU A 225 18.22 6.51 6.87
C LEU A 225 17.57 5.12 6.88
N ALA A 226 16.45 4.97 6.17
CA ALA A 226 15.74 3.68 6.09
C ALA A 226 16.61 2.57 5.52
N GLN A 227 17.35 2.85 4.44
CA GLN A 227 18.28 1.91 3.83
C GLN A 227 19.39 1.50 4.79
N HIS A 228 19.94 2.46 5.55
CA HIS A 228 20.98 2.17 6.53
C HIS A 228 20.46 1.32 7.68
N CYS A 229 19.27 1.64 8.23
CA CYS A 229 18.67 0.86 9.30
C CYS A 229 18.41 -0.61 8.90
N LEU A 230 18.09 -0.87 7.62
CA LEU A 230 17.87 -2.22 7.12
C LEU A 230 19.20 -2.92 6.78
N ALA A 231 20.13 -2.23 6.12
CA ALA A 231 21.42 -2.79 5.70
C ALA A 231 22.30 -3.18 6.90
N ASP A 232 22.30 -2.34 7.94
CA ASP A 232 23.12 -2.55 9.15
C ASP A 232 22.40 -3.39 10.21
N GLY A 233 21.22 -3.93 9.88
CA GLY A 233 20.45 -4.80 10.76
C GLY A 233 19.92 -4.10 12.02
N TRP A 234 19.72 -2.78 11.99
CA TRP A 234 19.08 -2.07 13.11
C TRP A 234 17.61 -2.44 13.22
N LEU A 235 16.97 -2.67 12.07
CA LEU A 235 15.58 -3.09 11.95
C LEU A 235 15.49 -4.47 11.32
N VAL A 236 14.69 -5.33 11.96
CA VAL A 236 14.39 -6.69 11.47
C VAL A 236 12.91 -6.80 11.16
N PRO A 237 12.52 -7.46 10.06
CA PRO A 237 11.12 -7.64 9.71
C PRO A 237 10.42 -8.54 10.73
N ASP A 238 9.13 -8.25 10.98
CA ASP A 238 8.22 -9.17 11.65
C ASP A 238 7.37 -9.96 10.64
N GLU A 239 6.51 -10.85 11.15
CA GLU A 239 5.63 -11.69 10.32
C GLU A 239 4.63 -10.89 9.47
N ALA A 240 4.34 -9.64 9.85
CA ALA A 240 3.37 -8.77 9.19
C ALA A 240 4.04 -7.75 8.25
N SER A 241 5.31 -7.96 7.86
CA SER A 241 6.09 -7.02 7.04
C SER A 241 6.26 -5.62 7.66
N ASN A 242 6.12 -5.51 8.98
CA ASN A 242 6.56 -4.36 9.74
C ASN A 242 7.96 -4.63 10.32
N TYR A 243 8.51 -3.68 11.08
CA TYR A 243 9.88 -3.73 11.58
C TYR A 243 9.96 -3.58 13.11
N ARG A 244 10.83 -4.38 13.72
CA ARG A 244 11.25 -4.27 15.13
C ARG A 244 12.71 -3.84 15.21
N LEU A 245 13.10 -3.21 16.32
CA LEU A 245 14.51 -2.87 16.59
C LEU A 245 15.27 -4.12 17.07
N ALA A 246 16.42 -4.37 16.47
CA ALA A 246 17.41 -5.31 16.97
C ALA A 246 18.36 -4.63 17.96
N ASP A 247 19.21 -5.41 18.65
CA ASP A 247 20.20 -4.87 19.59
C ASP A 247 21.15 -3.86 18.92
N ALA A 248 21.56 -4.09 17.68
CA ALA A 248 22.35 -3.14 16.89
C ALA A 248 21.62 -1.78 16.74
N GLY A 249 20.31 -1.81 16.52
CA GLY A 249 19.49 -0.60 16.43
C GLY A 249 19.36 0.12 17.77
N LEU A 250 19.25 -0.61 18.88
CA LEU A 250 19.25 -0.02 20.23
C LEU A 250 20.59 0.65 20.57
N THR A 251 21.71 0.02 20.19
CA THR A 251 23.04 0.62 20.34
C THR A 251 23.19 1.87 19.49
N ALA A 252 22.75 1.83 18.23
CA ALA A 252 22.77 3.00 17.35
C ALA A 252 21.89 4.14 17.85
N MET A 253 20.72 3.85 18.42
CA MET A 253 19.86 4.84 19.08
C MET A 253 20.59 5.54 20.23
N ALA A 254 21.28 4.78 21.09
CA ALA A 254 22.05 5.35 22.17
C ALA A 254 23.21 6.23 21.65
N ALA A 255 23.85 5.84 20.55
CA ALA A 255 24.87 6.65 19.87
C ALA A 255 24.31 7.96 19.28
N LEU A 256 23.04 7.95 18.86
CA LEU A 256 22.29 9.14 18.47
C LEU A 256 21.80 9.97 19.69
N GLY A 257 22.08 9.53 20.91
CA GLY A 257 21.67 10.22 22.14
C GLY A 257 20.19 10.05 22.49
N MET A 258 19.52 9.02 21.95
CA MET A 258 18.16 8.64 22.32
C MET A 258 18.17 7.57 23.40
N ASP A 259 17.20 7.59 24.32
CA ASP A 259 17.02 6.53 25.31
C ASP A 259 16.50 5.22 24.66
N PRO A 260 17.27 4.11 24.71
CA PRO A 260 16.85 2.83 24.14
C PRO A 260 15.86 2.05 25.01
N GLU A 261 15.74 2.37 26.31
CA GLU A 261 14.97 1.55 27.27
C GLU A 261 13.47 1.41 26.96
N PRO A 262 12.75 2.44 26.47
CA PRO A 262 11.36 2.31 26.05
C PRO A 262 11.16 1.35 24.87
N TRP A 263 12.20 1.15 24.07
CA TRP A 263 12.16 0.35 22.84
C TRP A 263 12.61 -1.08 23.06
N ARG A 264 13.56 -1.29 23.98
CA ARG A 264 14.07 -2.62 24.37
C ARG A 264 12.95 -3.58 24.81
N ARG A 265 11.97 -3.07 25.54
CA ARG A 265 10.84 -3.88 26.09
C ARG A 265 9.68 -4.06 25.10
N ARG A 266 9.74 -3.45 23.91
CA ARG A 266 8.61 -3.40 22.99
C ARG A 266 8.68 -4.57 22.01
N THR A 267 7.71 -5.48 22.12
CA THR A 267 7.58 -6.64 21.22
C THR A 267 6.82 -6.30 19.93
N ALA A 268 5.96 -5.29 19.97
CA ALA A 268 5.20 -4.82 18.81
C ALA A 268 6.10 -4.09 17.80
N ALA A 269 5.69 -4.10 16.53
CA ALA A 269 6.34 -3.33 15.47
C ALA A 269 6.50 -1.85 15.84
N VAL A 270 7.68 -1.31 15.55
CA VAL A 270 8.06 0.08 15.85
C VAL A 270 8.24 0.92 14.59
N ALA A 271 8.35 0.28 13.43
CA ALA A 271 8.37 0.93 12.13
C ALA A 271 7.66 0.08 11.06
N HIS A 272 7.28 0.68 9.94
CA HIS A 272 6.80 0.03 8.72
C HIS A 272 7.26 0.83 7.50
N ALA A 273 7.21 0.19 6.33
CA ALA A 273 7.58 0.83 5.06
C ALA A 273 6.55 1.91 4.69
N CYS A 274 7.03 3.08 4.30
CA CYS A 274 6.20 4.16 3.78
C CYS A 274 6.84 4.73 2.51
N LEU A 275 6.11 4.68 1.41
CA LEU A 275 6.64 4.99 0.08
C LEU A 275 6.94 6.49 -0.07
N ASP A 276 8.21 6.83 -0.30
CA ASP A 276 8.61 8.20 -0.62
C ASP A 276 8.21 8.55 -2.06
N TRP A 277 7.33 9.53 -2.24
CA TRP A 277 6.90 9.95 -3.57
C TRP A 277 8.02 10.57 -4.43
N SER A 278 9.00 11.22 -3.81
CA SER A 278 10.07 11.94 -4.51
C SER A 278 11.20 11.02 -4.97
N GLU A 279 11.46 9.97 -4.19
CA GLU A 279 12.54 9.01 -4.45
C GLU A 279 12.02 7.67 -4.98
N ARG A 280 10.70 7.43 -4.90
CA ARG A 280 10.04 6.15 -5.25
C ARG A 280 10.67 4.96 -4.54
N ARG A 281 11.06 5.17 -3.30
CA ARG A 281 11.71 4.21 -2.41
C ARG A 281 11.10 4.35 -1.02
N ASP A 282 11.10 3.26 -0.27
CA ASP A 282 10.53 3.30 1.08
C ASP A 282 11.45 4.09 2.02
N HIS A 283 10.83 4.98 2.80
CA HIS A 283 11.36 5.42 4.07
C HIS A 283 10.60 4.72 5.20
N LEU A 284 10.85 5.11 6.44
CA LEU A 284 10.23 4.48 7.61
C LEU A 284 9.15 5.38 8.21
N ALA A 285 8.01 4.78 8.53
CA ALA A 285 6.94 5.37 9.32
C ALA A 285 6.69 4.52 10.58
N GLY A 286 5.98 5.07 11.57
CA GLY A 286 5.68 4.37 12.83
C GLY A 286 6.23 5.08 14.08
N PRO A 287 6.05 4.50 15.27
CA PRO A 287 6.42 5.14 16.53
C PRO A 287 7.89 5.53 16.62
N TRP A 288 8.81 4.65 16.19
CA TRP A 288 10.24 4.91 16.29
C TRP A 288 10.73 6.01 15.31
N PRO A 289 10.38 5.98 14.00
CA PRO A 289 10.73 7.06 13.08
C PRO A 289 10.18 8.43 13.50
N ARG A 290 9.01 8.47 14.15
CA ARG A 290 8.46 9.71 14.73
C ARG A 290 9.30 10.23 15.90
N ALA A 291 9.68 9.34 16.81
CA ALA A 291 10.55 9.69 17.95
C ALA A 291 11.93 10.18 17.48
N LEU A 292 12.50 9.53 16.45
CA LEU A 292 13.77 9.95 15.86
C LEU A 292 13.68 11.35 15.23
N LEU A 293 12.62 11.63 14.47
CA LEU A 293 12.42 12.98 13.92
C LEU A 293 12.25 14.02 15.03
N ALA A 294 11.45 13.72 16.06
CA ALA A 294 11.26 14.62 17.20
C ALA A 294 12.59 14.95 17.89
N HIS A 295 13.38 13.92 18.20
CA HIS A 295 14.74 14.07 18.75
C HIS A 295 15.65 14.91 17.85
N ALA A 296 15.66 14.66 16.54
CA ALA A 296 16.46 15.42 15.60
C ALA A 296 16.05 16.91 15.52
N LEU A 297 14.77 17.24 15.72
CA LEU A 297 14.29 18.62 15.81
C LEU A 297 14.68 19.27 17.15
N GLU A 298 14.52 18.55 18.26
CA GLU A 298 14.88 19.02 19.61
C GLU A 298 16.38 19.30 19.72
N GLN A 299 17.23 18.42 19.17
CA GLN A 299 18.68 18.58 19.13
C GLN A 299 19.16 19.54 18.03
N GLN A 300 18.24 20.19 17.31
CA GLN A 300 18.53 21.12 16.21
C GLN A 300 19.38 20.52 15.08
N TRP A 301 19.31 19.20 14.89
CA TRP A 301 19.91 18.53 13.73
C TRP A 301 19.13 18.87 12.45
N LEU A 302 17.82 18.96 12.59
CA LEU A 302 16.89 19.40 11.56
C LEU A 302 16.15 20.65 12.06
N GLN A 303 15.83 21.55 11.15
CA GLN A 303 15.03 22.74 11.44
C GLN A 303 13.85 22.82 10.49
N THR A 304 12.66 23.12 11.02
CA THR A 304 11.46 23.38 10.22
C THR A 304 11.59 24.72 9.52
N ARG A 305 11.31 24.77 8.22
CA ARG A 305 11.16 26.05 7.50
C ARG A 305 9.72 26.55 7.68
N SER A 306 9.56 27.85 7.94
CA SER A 306 8.26 28.45 8.29
C SER A 306 7.16 28.06 7.30
N GLY A 307 6.12 27.39 7.80
CA GLY A 307 4.94 27.00 7.02
C GLY A 307 5.13 25.88 5.99
N GLU A 308 6.32 25.29 5.89
CA GLU A 308 6.64 24.26 4.89
C GLU A 308 6.99 22.92 5.55
N ARG A 309 6.64 21.81 4.87
CA ARG A 309 7.05 20.45 5.29
C ARG A 309 8.57 20.23 5.19
N ALA A 310 9.29 21.13 4.51
CA ALA A 310 10.72 21.03 4.28
C ALA A 310 11.50 21.12 5.59
N LEU A 311 12.52 20.28 5.71
CA LEU A 311 13.43 20.25 6.84
C LEU A 311 14.82 20.63 6.35
N ALA A 312 15.43 21.62 7.01
CA ALA A 312 16.81 21.98 6.77
C ALA A 312 17.72 21.18 7.70
N LEU A 313 18.57 20.33 7.15
CA LEU A 313 19.70 19.71 7.86
C LEU A 313 20.73 20.78 8.24
N THR A 314 21.04 20.88 9.54
CA THR A 314 22.05 21.79 10.05
C THR A 314 23.46 21.19 9.92
N PRO A 315 24.54 21.98 9.98
CA PRO A 315 25.91 21.44 10.00
C PRO A 315 26.13 20.47 11.17
N LEU A 316 25.56 20.77 12.35
CA LEU A 316 25.59 19.87 13.51
C LEU A 316 24.87 18.55 13.22
N GLY A 317 23.66 18.63 12.66
CA GLY A 317 22.90 17.45 12.28
C GLY A 317 23.61 16.60 11.24
N ALA A 318 24.24 17.24 10.25
CA ALA A 318 25.01 16.53 9.23
C ALA A 318 26.17 15.74 9.85
N ALA A 319 26.93 16.35 10.78
CA ALA A 319 28.03 15.69 11.46
C ALA A 319 27.55 14.55 12.40
N ARG A 320 26.44 14.75 13.11
CA ARG A 320 25.88 13.73 14.03
C ARG A 320 25.30 12.55 13.27
N LEU A 321 24.51 12.82 12.23
CA LEU A 321 23.91 11.77 11.42
C LEU A 321 24.96 11.04 10.59
N SER A 322 25.98 11.72 10.05
CA SER A 322 27.02 11.04 9.28
C SER A 322 27.94 10.17 10.12
N ALA A 323 28.13 10.50 11.39
CA ALA A 323 28.90 9.68 12.32
C ALA A 323 28.26 8.30 12.57
N VAL A 324 26.94 8.21 12.44
CA VAL A 324 26.19 6.97 12.70
C VAL A 324 25.73 6.29 11.40
N LEU A 325 25.32 7.07 10.39
CA LEU A 325 24.78 6.57 9.12
C LEU A 325 25.81 6.50 7.99
N GLY A 326 27.04 6.96 8.24
CA GLY A 326 28.04 7.15 7.19
C GLY A 326 27.71 8.33 6.25
N PRO A 327 28.21 8.32 5.00
CA PRO A 327 28.05 9.44 4.08
C PRO A 327 26.57 9.77 3.80
N LEU A 328 26.18 11.01 4.11
CA LEU A 328 24.84 11.50 3.83
C LEU A 328 24.68 11.88 2.34
N PRO A 329 23.47 11.79 1.77
CA PRO A 329 23.25 12.11 0.37
C PRO A 329 23.57 13.61 0.13
N ALA A 330 24.19 13.94 -1.00
CA ALA A 330 24.69 15.30 -1.28
C ALA A 330 23.56 16.30 -1.57
N ARG A 331 23.47 17.42 -0.86
CA ARG A 331 22.52 18.48 -1.22
C ARG A 331 22.74 18.91 -2.67
N GLU A 332 21.74 18.80 -3.54
CA GLU A 332 21.83 19.39 -4.86
C GLU A 332 21.95 20.90 -4.68
N GLY A 333 23.10 21.45 -5.06
CA GLY A 333 23.42 22.85 -4.82
C GLY A 333 22.47 23.78 -5.57
N LEU A 334 22.12 24.90 -4.93
CA LEU A 334 21.88 26.15 -5.62
C LEU A 334 23.09 26.45 -6.53
N GLN A 335 23.05 26.03 -7.79
CA GLN A 335 23.81 26.72 -8.82
C GLN A 335 22.91 27.83 -9.36
N SER A 336 23.31 29.08 -9.08
CA SER A 336 22.81 30.29 -9.75
C SER A 336 22.82 30.10 -11.27
N PRO A 337 21.83 30.61 -12.03
CA PRO A 337 21.82 30.47 -13.48
C PRO A 337 22.97 31.28 -14.08
N LEU A 338 23.50 30.78 -15.20
CA LEU A 338 24.34 31.42 -16.23
C LEU A 338 25.58 30.56 -16.50
N ARG A 339 25.46 29.68 -17.49
CA ARG A 339 26.47 29.66 -18.55
C ARG A 339 25.86 30.40 -19.74
N PRO A 340 26.48 31.47 -20.26
CA PRO A 340 26.06 32.00 -21.55
C PRO A 340 26.29 30.88 -22.57
N ARG A 341 25.22 30.48 -23.27
CA ARG A 341 25.42 29.76 -24.52
C ARG A 341 26.10 30.74 -25.46
N GLN A 342 27.31 30.35 -25.84
CA GLN A 342 28.14 31.01 -26.82
C GLN A 342 27.31 31.27 -28.09
N ASP A 343 27.39 32.49 -28.57
CA ASP A 343 26.92 32.87 -29.89
C ASP A 343 27.66 32.00 -30.91
N PHE A 344 26.91 31.19 -31.66
CA PHE A 344 27.41 30.64 -32.91
C PHE A 344 27.36 31.77 -33.94
N SER A 345 28.49 32.46 -34.07
CA SER A 345 28.85 33.18 -35.30
C SER A 345 29.92 32.34 -36.00
N GLY A 346 29.58 31.87 -37.19
CA GLY A 346 30.38 30.99 -38.04
C GLY A 346 29.55 30.52 -39.21
#